data_AF-A0A3G3GNE4-F1
#
_entry.id   AF-A0A3G3GNE4-F1
#
_cell.length_a   1.000
_cell.length_b   1.000
_cell.length_c   1.000
_cell.angle_alpha   90.00
_cell.angle_beta   90.00
_cell.angle_gamma   90.00
#
_symmetry.space_group_name_H-M   'P 1'
#
loop_
_entity.id
_entity.type
_entity.pdbx_description
1 polymer ?
#
loop_
_entity_poly.entity_id
_entity_poly.type
_entity_poly.pdbx_seq_one_letter_code
_entity_poly.pdbx_strand_id
1 'polypeptide(L)'
;MDENYRFTFKTIESPQARSSATSPITITSSLDNIFPESKVHIQIRFDQTVNLNELRFFSLLIFKTDEINARFSKYIIYTNKAINASTRTLSTTIGGLKPNETYSVRIHYNTPTVEYSCSSETSKTVYFTTAREPINRPKKLLFIIDKDLEGDSDINQAISTYQKDISTYYPITFEKIYLENQNQKKNELVNKIRQDYENVDQPLRYLFFLGSNAATNIQRRFLNPVTNEPVNVYSDLSINFYTQVYNPEYVYSSEENQFILRNYSYCSFNGFPANDIGNSTSQSSSYEIAYGALLPNGPTPKKDYILNYFSKLHRFKIGQITFNKSVLFADTQLNDGASPASLSQSITRWQSNDTIQIPQKYGFEYHGFDPVWHQDYQSKLSNKSYEIALYMGHGAPTYHYYGISNQTIRDLPQMNTMLFDFHSCSVGAFNTYDYVAGAYLEKGNTLFVKAFTLPIFLAIINNRSPLIDYFHEKSLFWEISTRAFFGDAYLHGSNTTMVQIQLGDPLLQLDPPCSSTNLTLTTNTNTQVFAGAKEHINAQNKLYPPAKGTYQAGKSITLEHGFETRKGTIFEAKVQGCPQ
;
A
#
# COMPACT_ATOMS: atom_id res chain seq x y z
N MET A 1 0.12 18.22 -23.46
CA MET A 1 0.22 18.55 -22.02
C MET A 1 -1.03 19.33 -21.69
N ASP A 2 -2.04 18.68 -21.11
CA ASP A 2 -3.22 19.36 -20.57
C ASP A 2 -2.93 19.74 -19.11
N GLU A 3 -3.07 21.01 -18.78
CA GLU A 3 -2.79 21.62 -17.47
C GLU A 3 -3.69 21.12 -16.32
N ASN A 4 -4.60 20.18 -16.60
CA ASN A 4 -5.67 19.76 -15.68
C ASN A 4 -5.37 18.49 -14.86
N TYR A 5 -4.22 17.82 -15.08
CA TYR A 5 -3.76 16.68 -14.25
C TYR A 5 -2.92 17.11 -13.04
N ARG A 6 -3.19 18.29 -12.48
CA ARG A 6 -2.64 18.59 -11.15
C ARG A 6 -3.48 17.85 -10.12
N PHE A 7 -3.01 16.68 -9.69
CA PHE A 7 -3.27 16.19 -8.33
C PHE A 7 -2.66 17.19 -7.37
N THR A 8 -3.27 18.35 -7.21
CA THR A 8 -2.76 19.39 -6.33
C THR A 8 -3.03 18.93 -4.90
N PHE A 9 -2.13 18.12 -4.33
CA PHE A 9 -1.82 18.28 -2.92
C PHE A 9 -1.11 19.62 -2.79
N LYS A 10 -1.87 20.72 -2.93
CA LYS A 10 -1.50 21.91 -2.20
C LYS A 10 -1.57 21.41 -0.77
N THR A 11 -0.43 21.34 -0.09
CA THR A 11 -0.41 21.82 1.29
C THR A 11 -1.09 23.17 1.18
N ILE A 12 -2.40 23.17 1.44
CA ILE A 12 -3.10 24.39 1.76
C ILE A 12 -2.37 24.76 3.04
N GLU A 13 -1.39 25.67 2.94
CA GLU A 13 -1.06 26.50 4.10
C GLU A 13 -2.41 26.91 4.64
N SER A 14 -2.72 26.43 5.85
CA SER A 14 -4.02 26.59 6.47
C SER A 14 -4.49 28.02 6.15
N PRO A 15 -5.53 28.19 5.31
CA PRO A 15 -6.15 29.50 5.21
C PRO A 15 -6.60 29.71 6.65
N GLN A 16 -6.06 30.72 7.33
CA GLN A 16 -6.28 30.94 8.76
C GLN A 16 -7.72 30.62 9.09
N ALA A 17 -7.96 29.41 9.62
CA ALA A 17 -9.29 28.88 9.71
C ALA A 17 -9.95 29.72 10.80
N ARG A 18 -10.95 30.52 10.42
CA ARG A 18 -11.75 31.24 11.41
C ARG A 18 -12.55 30.18 12.17
N SER A 19 -11.99 29.71 13.28
CA SER A 19 -12.69 28.92 14.28
C SER A 19 -13.80 29.80 14.86
N SER A 20 -15.02 29.69 14.36
CA SER A 20 -16.19 30.26 15.04
C SER A 20 -16.51 29.40 16.27
N ALA A 21 -16.95 30.01 17.35
CA ALA A 21 -17.30 29.32 18.60
C ALA A 21 -18.51 28.37 18.45
N THR A 22 -19.23 28.44 17.32
CA THR A 22 -20.37 27.58 16.97
C THR A 22 -20.28 27.19 15.50
N SER A 23 -19.77 25.99 15.22
CA SER A 23 -19.78 25.40 13.88
C SER A 23 -21.22 25.07 13.48
N PRO A 24 -21.71 25.52 12.30
CA PRO A 24 -23.07 25.24 11.85
C PRO A 24 -23.27 23.77 11.41
N ILE A 25 -22.19 23.00 11.45
CA ILE A 25 -22.17 21.56 11.20
C ILE A 25 -21.81 20.83 12.49
N THR A 26 -22.63 19.85 12.86
CA THR A 26 -22.38 18.91 13.95
C THR A 26 -21.98 17.56 13.38
N ILE A 27 -20.93 16.95 13.94
CA ILE A 27 -20.48 15.60 13.60
C ILE A 27 -20.66 14.73 14.84
N THR A 28 -21.23 13.55 14.65
CA THR A 28 -21.27 12.49 15.67
C THR A 28 -20.69 11.21 15.09
N SER A 29 -19.88 10.51 15.88
CA SER A 29 -19.25 9.25 15.51
C SER A 29 -19.63 8.16 16.50
N SER A 30 -19.94 6.97 16.00
CA SER A 30 -20.15 5.76 16.81
C SER A 30 -19.43 4.59 16.17
N LEU A 31 -18.75 3.77 16.96
CA LEU A 31 -18.13 2.55 16.46
C LEU A 31 -19.19 1.61 15.90
N ASP A 32 -18.82 0.85 14.87
CA ASP A 32 -19.67 -0.22 14.33
C ASP A 32 -19.88 -1.32 15.37
N ASN A 33 -21.07 -1.91 15.41
CA ASN A 33 -21.40 -2.93 16.42
C ASN A 33 -20.73 -4.29 16.16
N ILE A 34 -20.34 -4.56 14.92
CA ILE A 34 -19.81 -5.86 14.47
C ILE A 34 -18.29 -5.79 14.30
N PHE A 35 -17.79 -4.72 13.70
CA PHE A 35 -16.38 -4.47 13.42
C PHE A 35 -15.86 -3.16 14.04
N PRO A 36 -16.02 -2.95 15.36
CA PRO A 36 -15.62 -1.70 16.03
C PRO A 36 -14.11 -1.42 15.94
N GLU A 37 -13.30 -2.42 15.62
CA GLU A 37 -11.85 -2.30 15.45
C GLU A 37 -11.44 -1.67 14.12
N SER A 38 -12.33 -1.67 13.12
CA SER A 38 -11.97 -1.23 11.76
C SER A 38 -13.03 -0.37 11.08
N LYS A 39 -14.17 -0.14 11.73
CA LYS A 39 -15.31 0.61 11.18
C LYS A 39 -15.88 1.62 12.17
N VAL A 40 -16.30 2.77 11.63
CA VAL A 40 -17.01 3.83 12.35
C VAL A 40 -18.18 4.33 11.51
N HIS A 41 -19.32 4.57 12.16
CA HIS A 41 -20.43 5.30 11.57
C HIS A 41 -20.29 6.77 11.89
N ILE A 42 -20.42 7.61 10.88
CA ILE A 42 -20.36 9.07 10.99
C ILE A 42 -21.71 9.63 10.55
N GLN A 43 -22.31 10.42 11.43
CA GLN A 43 -23.48 11.22 11.12
C GLN A 43 -23.12 12.69 11.16
N ILE A 44 -23.52 13.40 10.12
CA ILE A 44 -23.26 14.82 9.90
C ILE A 44 -24.62 15.51 9.87
N ARG A 45 -24.79 16.54 10.68
CA ARG A 45 -26.00 17.37 10.72
C ARG A 45 -25.66 18.81 10.37
N PHE A 46 -26.39 19.35 9.41
CA PHE A 46 -26.29 20.74 8.97
C PHE A 46 -27.40 21.55 9.65
N ASP A 47 -27.04 22.56 10.42
CA ASP A 47 -28.02 23.47 11.02
C ASP A 47 -28.74 24.31 9.95
N GLN A 48 -29.73 25.12 10.35
CA GLN A 48 -30.52 25.91 9.41
C GLN A 48 -29.75 27.06 8.74
N THR A 49 -28.57 27.43 9.24
CA THR A 49 -27.76 28.51 8.68
C THR A 49 -26.99 28.08 7.43
N VAL A 50 -26.73 26.78 7.26
CA VAL A 50 -26.14 26.25 6.03
C VAL A 50 -27.19 26.20 4.92
N ASN A 51 -27.04 27.00 3.86
CA ASN A 51 -27.92 26.85 2.70
C ASN A 51 -27.54 25.61 1.88
N LEU A 52 -28.28 24.50 2.06
CA LEU A 52 -28.01 23.24 1.35
C LEU A 52 -28.19 23.36 -0.17
N ASN A 53 -29.02 24.30 -0.63
CA ASN A 53 -29.22 24.55 -2.05
C ASN A 53 -28.01 25.26 -2.69
N GLU A 54 -27.14 25.85 -1.86
CA GLU A 54 -25.91 26.51 -2.30
C GLU A 54 -24.66 25.67 -2.04
N LEU A 55 -24.78 24.60 -1.25
CA LEU A 55 -23.69 23.67 -0.96
C LEU A 55 -23.39 22.83 -2.19
N ARG A 56 -22.21 23.02 -2.79
CA ARG A 56 -21.81 22.31 -4.02
C ARG A 56 -21.21 20.94 -3.70
N PHE A 57 -20.24 20.94 -2.79
CA PHE A 57 -19.58 19.74 -2.27
C PHE A 57 -18.96 20.05 -0.91
N PHE A 58 -18.67 19.00 -0.15
CA PHE A 58 -17.94 19.07 1.11
C PHE A 58 -17.05 17.83 1.25
N SER A 59 -15.95 17.99 1.97
CA SER A 59 -14.95 16.95 2.20
C SER A 59 -14.98 16.50 3.64
N LEU A 60 -15.15 15.19 3.86
CA LEU A 60 -14.92 14.53 5.13
C LEU A 60 -13.46 14.09 5.19
N LEU A 61 -12.73 14.54 6.20
CA LEU A 61 -11.32 14.23 6.42
C LEU A 61 -11.16 13.43 7.71
N ILE A 62 -10.46 12.30 7.65
CA ILE A 62 -10.17 11.42 8.78
C ILE A 62 -8.66 11.24 8.92
N PHE A 63 -8.07 11.64 10.05
CA PHE A 63 -6.63 11.60 10.32
C PHE A 63 -6.30 10.71 11.51
N LYS A 64 -5.19 9.95 11.47
CA LYS A 64 -4.68 9.15 12.60
C LYS A 64 -4.05 9.97 13.74
N THR A 65 -3.67 11.23 13.49
CA THR A 65 -3.01 12.10 14.48
C THR A 65 -3.53 13.53 14.34
N ASP A 66 -3.24 14.38 15.35
CA ASP A 66 -3.55 15.81 15.32
C ASP A 66 -2.69 16.61 14.33
N GLU A 67 -1.58 16.01 13.86
CA GLU A 67 -0.76 16.60 12.81
C GLU A 67 -1.52 16.49 11.49
N ILE A 68 -1.82 17.65 10.89
CA ILE A 68 -2.39 17.77 9.55
C ILE A 68 -1.30 17.39 8.53
N ASN A 69 -0.87 16.13 8.55
CA ASN A 69 -0.11 15.56 7.47
C ASN A 69 -1.11 14.87 6.55
N ALA A 70 -1.54 15.60 5.54
CA ALA A 70 -2.50 15.16 4.54
C ALA A 70 -2.11 13.83 3.86
N ARG A 71 -0.87 13.35 4.02
CA ARG A 71 -0.41 12.05 3.49
C ARG A 71 -0.91 10.84 4.28
N PHE A 72 -1.50 11.03 5.46
CA PHE A 72 -2.00 9.95 6.34
C PHE A 72 -3.51 10.05 6.59
N SER A 73 -4.26 10.61 5.64
CA SER A 73 -5.68 10.92 5.80
C SER A 73 -6.56 10.14 4.82
N LYS A 74 -7.65 9.53 5.33
CA LYS A 74 -8.76 9.18 4.45
C LYS A 74 -9.54 10.46 4.16
N TYR A 75 -9.82 10.75 2.91
CA TYR A 75 -10.68 11.86 2.51
C TYR A 75 -11.79 11.36 1.59
N ILE A 76 -12.97 11.93 1.76
CA ILE A 76 -14.14 11.64 0.93
C ILE A 76 -14.78 12.96 0.58
N ILE A 77 -15.03 13.20 -0.70
CA ILE A 77 -15.76 14.37 -1.18
C ILE A 77 -17.17 13.93 -1.53
N TYR A 78 -18.14 14.51 -0.82
CA TYR A 78 -19.57 14.30 -1.06
C TYR A 78 -20.16 15.49 -1.80
N THR A 79 -21.14 15.21 -2.66
CA THR A 79 -22.03 16.21 -3.24
C THR A 79 -23.22 16.46 -2.32
N ASN A 80 -23.97 17.53 -2.53
CA ASN A 80 -25.21 17.79 -1.78
C ASN A 80 -26.24 16.66 -1.91
N LYS A 81 -26.23 15.89 -3.00
CA LYS A 81 -27.05 14.70 -3.22
C LYS A 81 -26.88 13.62 -2.15
N ALA A 82 -25.75 13.60 -1.44
CA ALA A 82 -25.53 12.69 -0.32
C ALA A 82 -26.37 13.06 0.92
N ILE A 83 -26.85 14.31 1.02
CA ILE A 83 -27.56 14.82 2.20
C ILE A 83 -29.06 14.52 2.06
N ASN A 84 -29.65 13.94 3.10
CA ASN A 84 -31.10 13.92 3.23
C ASN A 84 -31.59 15.34 3.54
N ALA A 85 -32.18 16.01 2.55
CA ALA A 85 -32.62 17.40 2.66
C ALA A 85 -33.66 17.62 3.76
N SER A 86 -34.54 16.64 4.02
CA SER A 86 -35.62 16.77 5.02
C SER A 86 -35.09 16.77 6.45
N THR A 87 -34.12 15.91 6.74
CA THR A 87 -33.51 15.80 8.07
C THR A 87 -32.25 16.67 8.21
N ARG A 88 -31.74 17.19 7.08
CA ARG A 88 -30.46 17.92 6.97
C ARG A 88 -29.29 17.09 7.51
N THR A 89 -29.30 15.78 7.20
CA THR A 89 -28.27 14.85 7.66
C THR A 89 -27.65 14.03 6.54
N LEU A 90 -26.38 13.68 6.71
CA LEU A 90 -25.70 12.60 5.98
C LEU A 90 -25.27 11.55 7.01
N SER A 91 -25.54 10.28 6.72
CA SER A 91 -24.99 9.14 7.46
C SER A 91 -24.10 8.32 6.54
N THR A 92 -22.88 8.03 6.99
CA THR A 92 -21.90 7.23 6.22
C THR A 92 -21.11 6.30 7.13
N THR A 93 -20.51 5.27 6.55
CA THR A 93 -19.60 4.35 7.23
C THR A 93 -18.21 4.48 6.63
N ILE A 94 -17.20 4.56 7.49
CA ILE A 94 -15.79 4.53 7.11
C ILE A 94 -15.21 3.20 7.59
N GLY A 95 -14.65 2.42 6.66
CA GLY A 95 -13.98 1.15 6.95
C GLY A 95 -12.47 1.21 6.77
N GLY A 96 -11.80 0.05 6.86
CA GLY A 96 -10.35 -0.07 6.72
C GLY A 96 -9.56 0.85 7.65
N LEU A 97 -10.10 1.09 8.84
CA LEU A 97 -9.42 1.80 9.90
C LEU A 97 -8.52 0.83 10.65
N LYS A 98 -7.40 1.36 11.12
CA LYS A 98 -6.44 0.60 11.92
C LYS A 98 -7.04 0.33 13.30
N PRO A 99 -6.96 -0.90 13.81
CA PRO A 99 -7.36 -1.24 15.18
C PRO A 99 -6.58 -0.46 16.25
N ASN A 100 -7.26 -0.15 17.35
CA ASN A 100 -6.70 0.53 18.52
C ASN A 100 -5.97 1.85 18.16
N GLU A 101 -6.52 2.60 17.20
CA GLU A 101 -5.97 3.87 16.75
C GLU A 101 -7.00 4.98 16.98
N THR A 102 -6.51 6.15 17.42
CA THR A 102 -7.36 7.32 17.59
C THR A 102 -7.38 8.11 16.30
N TYR A 103 -8.56 8.55 15.90
CA TYR A 103 -8.77 9.32 14.70
C TYR A 103 -9.41 10.66 15.02
N SER A 104 -9.06 11.68 14.25
CA SER A 104 -9.76 12.96 14.22
C SER A 104 -10.56 13.08 12.92
N VAL A 105 -11.78 13.61 13.02
CA VAL A 105 -12.72 13.81 11.91
C VAL A 105 -13.03 15.28 11.78
N ARG A 106 -12.95 15.79 10.55
CA ARG A 106 -13.26 17.18 10.20
C ARG A 106 -14.05 17.24 8.90
N ILE A 107 -14.88 18.27 8.75
CA ILE A 107 -15.52 18.60 7.48
C ILE A 107 -14.96 19.91 6.98
N HIS A 108 -14.53 19.91 5.73
CA HIS A 108 -14.27 21.11 4.95
C HIS A 108 -15.44 21.31 4.00
N TYR A 109 -16.08 22.47 4.03
CA TYR A 109 -17.22 22.75 3.15
C TYR A 109 -17.08 24.14 2.54
N ASN A 110 -17.62 24.29 1.34
CA ASN A 110 -17.60 25.56 0.62
C ASN A 110 -19.00 26.19 0.68
N THR A 111 -19.09 27.36 1.30
CA THR A 111 -20.23 28.26 1.16
C THR A 111 -19.85 29.38 0.19
N PRO A 112 -20.70 29.73 -0.79
CA PRO A 112 -20.37 30.77 -1.75
C PRO A 112 -20.41 32.14 -1.05
N THR A 113 -19.27 32.66 -0.59
CA THR A 113 -19.25 34.03 -0.04
C THR A 113 -18.76 35.10 -1.01
N VAL A 114 -17.99 34.80 -2.07
CA VAL A 114 -17.73 35.76 -3.16
C VAL A 114 -17.28 35.00 -4.42
N GLU A 115 -17.64 35.53 -5.60
CA GLU A 115 -17.28 35.07 -6.94
C GLU A 115 -15.89 34.38 -7.00
N TYR A 116 -15.90 33.10 -7.40
CA TYR A 116 -14.73 32.26 -7.67
C TYR A 116 -13.85 31.80 -6.49
N SER A 117 -14.24 31.99 -5.23
CA SER A 117 -13.44 31.48 -4.11
C SER A 117 -13.81 30.03 -3.73
N CYS A 118 -12.88 29.09 -3.92
CA CYS A 118 -12.85 27.79 -3.24
C CYS A 118 -12.44 27.97 -1.75
N SER A 119 -13.02 28.95 -1.06
CA SER A 119 -12.76 29.17 0.36
C SER A 119 -13.53 28.16 1.18
N SER A 120 -12.82 27.32 1.93
CA SER A 120 -13.44 26.30 2.78
C SER A 120 -13.54 26.77 4.23
N GLU A 121 -14.72 26.61 4.81
CA GLU A 121 -14.89 26.62 6.26
C GLU A 121 -14.58 25.22 6.82
N THR A 122 -14.11 25.15 8.07
CA THR A 122 -13.77 23.90 8.75
C THR A 122 -14.66 23.72 9.97
N SER A 123 -15.30 22.56 10.08
CA SER A 123 -16.11 22.21 11.25
C SER A 123 -15.24 22.04 12.50
N LYS A 124 -15.89 21.92 13.66
CA LYS A 124 -15.22 21.40 14.86
C LYS A 124 -14.66 20.00 14.60
N THR A 125 -13.50 19.72 15.19
CA THR A 125 -12.88 18.38 15.15
C THR A 125 -13.56 17.45 16.15
N VAL A 126 -13.88 16.23 15.71
CA VAL A 126 -14.41 15.16 16.57
C VAL A 126 -13.41 14.01 16.61
N TYR A 127 -13.26 13.38 17.77
CA TYR A 127 -12.32 12.29 17.98
C TYR A 127 -13.06 10.99 18.28
N PHE A 128 -12.52 9.88 17.80
CA PHE A 128 -12.94 8.55 18.18
C PHE A 128 -11.72 7.61 18.20
N THR A 129 -11.81 6.51 18.94
CA THR A 129 -10.77 5.48 18.98
C THR A 129 -11.38 4.16 18.57
N THR A 130 -10.79 3.49 17.59
CA THR A 130 -11.22 2.14 17.18
C THR A 130 -10.93 1.13 18.27
N ALA A 131 -11.72 0.05 18.34
CA ALA A 131 -11.47 -1.03 19.28
C ALA A 131 -10.19 -1.80 18.93
N ARG A 132 -9.72 -2.63 19.87
CA ARG A 132 -8.66 -3.61 19.60
C ARG A 132 -9.18 -4.72 18.70
N GLU A 133 -8.33 -5.19 17.78
CA GLU A 133 -8.67 -6.34 16.95
C GLU A 133 -8.77 -7.60 17.83
N PRO A 134 -9.85 -8.39 17.71
CA PRO A 134 -9.94 -9.66 18.42
C PRO A 134 -8.85 -10.62 17.95
N ILE A 135 -8.13 -11.23 18.90
CA ILE A 135 -6.96 -12.10 18.64
C ILE A 135 -7.25 -13.22 17.61
N ASN A 136 -8.47 -13.76 17.64
CA ASN A 136 -8.88 -14.90 16.80
C ASN A 136 -9.91 -14.51 15.73
N ARG A 137 -10.02 -13.23 15.35
CA ARG A 137 -10.95 -12.86 14.27
C ARG A 137 -10.47 -13.49 12.96
N PRO A 138 -11.27 -14.37 12.33
CA PRO A 138 -10.91 -14.96 11.05
C PRO A 138 -10.81 -13.86 9.99
N LYS A 139 -9.87 -14.02 9.05
CA LYS A 139 -9.74 -13.12 7.90
C LYS A 139 -9.87 -13.93 6.63
N LYS A 140 -10.50 -13.39 5.60
CA LYS A 140 -10.61 -14.02 4.28
C LYS A 140 -9.77 -13.27 3.25
N LEU A 141 -9.06 -14.03 2.41
CA LEU A 141 -8.45 -13.57 1.17
C LEU A 141 -9.24 -14.12 -0.03
N LEU A 142 -9.63 -13.24 -0.94
CA LEU A 142 -10.26 -13.60 -2.21
C LEU A 142 -9.24 -13.51 -3.35
N PHE A 143 -8.94 -14.65 -3.97
CA PHE A 143 -8.25 -14.72 -5.25
C PHE A 143 -9.20 -14.38 -6.38
N ILE A 144 -8.83 -13.39 -7.18
CA ILE A 144 -9.58 -12.94 -8.35
C ILE A 144 -8.71 -13.24 -9.56
N ILE A 145 -9.04 -14.32 -10.26
CA ILE A 145 -8.18 -14.95 -11.26
C ILE A 145 -8.79 -14.73 -12.63
N ASP A 146 -7.99 -14.42 -13.65
CA ASP A 146 -8.52 -14.39 -15.02
C ASP A 146 -9.12 -15.74 -15.41
N LYS A 147 -10.28 -15.71 -16.09
CA LYS A 147 -11.02 -16.89 -16.52
C LYS A 147 -10.22 -17.85 -17.40
N ASP A 148 -9.28 -17.36 -18.20
CA ASP A 148 -8.41 -18.18 -19.06
C ASP A 148 -7.42 -19.06 -18.27
N LEU A 149 -7.23 -18.82 -16.97
CA LEU A 149 -6.43 -19.65 -16.08
C LEU A 149 -7.28 -20.69 -15.31
N GLU A 150 -8.58 -20.74 -15.54
CA GLU A 150 -9.46 -21.73 -14.91
C GLU A 150 -9.08 -23.15 -15.33
N GLY A 151 -8.88 -24.03 -14.35
CA GLY A 151 -8.49 -25.42 -14.58
C GLY A 151 -7.01 -25.64 -14.88
N ASP A 152 -6.17 -24.61 -14.98
CA ASP A 152 -4.72 -24.80 -15.16
C ASP A 152 -4.10 -25.44 -13.90
N SER A 153 -3.48 -26.61 -14.07
CA SER A 153 -2.94 -27.40 -12.96
C SER A 153 -1.77 -26.72 -12.25
N ASP A 154 -0.90 -26.04 -12.99
CA ASP A 154 0.31 -25.44 -12.45
C ASP A 154 -0.04 -24.19 -11.64
N ILE A 155 -0.97 -23.36 -12.15
CA ILE A 155 -1.52 -22.22 -11.43
C ILE A 155 -2.20 -22.69 -10.14
N ASN A 156 -3.03 -23.74 -10.21
CA ASN A 156 -3.69 -24.27 -9.03
C ASN A 156 -2.72 -24.83 -7.99
N GLN A 157 -1.65 -25.49 -8.42
CA GLN A 157 -0.60 -25.99 -7.55
C GLN A 157 0.19 -24.85 -6.89
N ALA A 158 0.52 -23.81 -7.64
CA ALA A 158 1.21 -22.62 -7.12
C ALA A 158 0.37 -21.91 -6.04
N ILE A 159 -0.93 -21.70 -6.31
CA ILE A 159 -1.85 -21.10 -5.33
C ILE A 159 -1.98 -22.00 -4.09
N SER A 160 -2.10 -23.32 -4.27
CA SER A 160 -2.21 -24.26 -3.13
C SER A 160 -0.96 -24.25 -2.25
N THR A 161 0.22 -24.13 -2.86
CA THR A 161 1.49 -24.00 -2.15
C THR A 161 1.52 -22.69 -1.34
N TYR A 162 1.14 -21.57 -1.96
CA TYR A 162 1.03 -20.29 -1.27
C TYR A 162 0.03 -20.33 -0.11
N GLN A 163 -1.15 -20.93 -0.30
CA GLN A 163 -2.15 -21.10 0.76
C GLN A 163 -1.58 -21.86 1.96
N LYS A 164 -0.84 -22.95 1.70
CA LYS A 164 -0.16 -23.72 2.75
C LYS A 164 0.89 -22.87 3.47
N ASP A 165 1.70 -22.11 2.73
CA ASP A 165 2.75 -21.26 3.31
C ASP A 165 2.16 -20.19 4.24
N ILE A 166 0.96 -19.66 3.94
CA ILE A 166 0.28 -18.65 4.78
C ILE A 166 -0.47 -19.30 5.95
N SER A 167 -1.32 -20.30 5.68
CA SER A 167 -2.21 -20.90 6.69
C SER A 167 -1.46 -21.62 7.81
N THR A 168 -0.17 -21.92 7.60
CA THR A 168 0.70 -22.46 8.66
C THR A 168 0.85 -21.47 9.83
N TYR A 169 0.76 -20.16 9.57
CA TYR A 169 1.07 -19.11 10.54
C TYR A 169 -0.09 -18.16 10.83
N TYR A 170 -1.03 -18.05 9.89
CA TYR A 170 -2.11 -17.06 9.98
C TYR A 170 -3.48 -17.73 9.78
N PRO A 171 -4.49 -17.34 10.59
CA PRO A 171 -5.86 -17.85 10.47
C PRO A 171 -6.59 -17.16 9.30
N ILE A 172 -6.07 -17.35 8.08
CA ILE A 172 -6.61 -16.78 6.85
C ILE A 172 -7.28 -17.89 6.04
N THR A 173 -8.55 -17.70 5.73
CA THR A 173 -9.28 -18.55 4.78
C THR A 173 -9.12 -17.99 3.37
N PHE A 174 -9.18 -18.88 2.38
CA PHE A 174 -8.99 -18.53 0.98
C PHE A 174 -10.19 -18.92 0.15
N GLU A 175 -10.61 -18.01 -0.70
CA GLU A 175 -11.63 -18.23 -1.71
C GLU A 175 -11.04 -17.90 -3.09
N LYS A 176 -11.50 -18.61 -4.14
CA LYS A 176 -11.09 -18.36 -5.52
C LYS A 176 -12.32 -18.03 -6.35
N ILE A 177 -12.19 -17.05 -7.23
CA ILE A 177 -13.13 -16.83 -8.33
C ILE A 177 -12.35 -16.67 -9.64
N TYR A 178 -12.98 -17.13 -10.72
CA TYR A 178 -12.47 -16.96 -12.08
C TYR A 178 -13.34 -15.93 -12.80
N LEU A 179 -12.75 -14.80 -13.13
CA LEU A 179 -13.44 -13.61 -13.62
C LEU A 179 -13.27 -13.47 -15.13
N GLU A 180 -14.39 -13.35 -15.84
CA GLU A 180 -14.42 -12.98 -17.25
C GLU A 180 -14.18 -11.47 -17.43
N ASN A 181 -13.59 -11.08 -18.56
CA ASN A 181 -13.40 -9.67 -18.89
C ASN A 181 -14.69 -9.02 -19.43
N GLN A 182 -15.74 -8.97 -18.60
CA GLN A 182 -17.03 -8.34 -18.90
C GLN A 182 -17.44 -7.40 -17.77
N ASN A 183 -17.94 -6.21 -18.10
CA ASN A 183 -18.32 -5.21 -17.09
C ASN A 183 -19.46 -5.68 -16.18
N GLN A 184 -20.40 -6.47 -16.70
CA GLN A 184 -21.41 -7.13 -15.87
C GLN A 184 -20.78 -8.06 -14.81
N LYS A 185 -19.80 -8.89 -15.18
CA LYS A 185 -19.09 -9.78 -14.24
C LYS A 185 -18.26 -9.01 -13.22
N LYS A 186 -17.66 -7.89 -13.63
CA LYS A 186 -16.99 -6.95 -12.72
C LYS A 186 -17.97 -6.33 -11.71
N ASN A 187 -19.20 -6.03 -12.12
CA ASN A 187 -20.25 -5.55 -11.21
C ASN A 187 -20.74 -6.64 -10.25
N GLU A 188 -20.91 -7.88 -10.72
CA GLU A 188 -21.18 -9.04 -9.85
C GLU A 188 -20.08 -9.20 -8.79
N LEU A 189 -18.81 -9.01 -9.17
CA LEU A 189 -17.67 -9.00 -8.26
C LEU A 189 -17.75 -7.88 -7.21
N VAL A 190 -18.08 -6.64 -7.59
CA VAL A 190 -18.27 -5.53 -6.63
C VAL A 190 -19.31 -5.90 -5.56
N ASN A 191 -20.44 -6.48 -5.98
CA ASN A 191 -21.49 -6.88 -5.05
C ASN A 191 -21.05 -8.02 -4.12
N LYS A 192 -20.34 -9.01 -4.65
CA LYS A 192 -19.76 -10.10 -3.85
C LYS A 192 -18.77 -9.57 -2.81
N ILE A 193 -17.86 -8.68 -3.21
CA ILE A 193 -16.87 -8.08 -2.29
C ILE A 193 -17.57 -7.34 -1.15
N ARG A 194 -18.62 -6.56 -1.45
CA ARG A 194 -19.40 -5.87 -0.42
C ARG A 194 -20.06 -6.85 0.55
N GLN A 195 -20.68 -7.91 0.03
CA GLN A 195 -21.31 -8.94 0.87
C GLN A 195 -20.28 -9.66 1.76
N ASP A 196 -19.15 -10.05 1.19
CA ASP A 196 -18.10 -10.79 1.90
C ASP A 196 -17.34 -9.92 2.91
N TYR A 197 -17.21 -8.62 2.66
CA TYR A 197 -16.61 -7.66 3.61
C TYR A 197 -17.42 -7.53 4.91
N GLU A 198 -18.76 -7.68 4.81
CA GLU A 198 -19.69 -7.68 5.94
C GLU A 198 -19.89 -9.05 6.60
N ASN A 199 -19.34 -10.12 6.03
CA ASN A 199 -19.51 -11.45 6.59
C ASN A 199 -18.83 -11.54 7.97
N VAL A 200 -19.62 -11.77 9.02
CA VAL A 200 -19.13 -11.79 10.41
C VAL A 200 -18.25 -13.01 10.69
N ASP A 201 -18.56 -14.15 10.06
CA ASP A 201 -17.88 -15.42 10.27
C ASP A 201 -16.56 -15.51 9.52
N GLN A 202 -16.49 -14.91 8.31
CA GLN A 202 -15.29 -14.89 7.48
C GLN A 202 -15.17 -13.56 6.72
N PRO A 203 -14.85 -12.48 7.43
CA PRO A 203 -14.79 -11.16 6.83
C PRO A 203 -13.68 -11.07 5.79
N LEU A 204 -14.03 -10.60 4.59
CA LEU A 204 -13.06 -10.30 3.55
C LEU A 204 -12.17 -9.13 3.98
N ARG A 205 -10.85 -9.35 3.98
CA ARG A 205 -9.84 -8.34 4.34
C ARG A 205 -8.73 -8.19 3.30
N TYR A 206 -8.59 -9.18 2.42
CA TYR A 206 -7.56 -9.16 1.38
C TYR A 206 -8.12 -9.54 0.01
N LEU A 207 -7.68 -8.83 -1.02
CA LEU A 207 -7.87 -9.20 -2.42
C LEU A 207 -6.51 -9.54 -3.05
N PHE A 208 -6.46 -10.62 -3.83
CA PHE A 208 -5.28 -10.92 -4.64
C PHE A 208 -5.68 -11.15 -6.10
N PHE A 209 -5.34 -10.20 -6.96
CA PHE A 209 -5.66 -10.24 -8.39
C PHE A 209 -4.58 -10.99 -9.17
N LEU A 210 -4.96 -12.01 -9.93
CA LEU A 210 -4.07 -12.79 -10.78
C LEU A 210 -4.51 -12.65 -12.24
N GLY A 211 -3.86 -11.70 -12.95
CA GLY A 211 -4.23 -11.30 -14.30
C GLY A 211 -5.05 -10.00 -14.35
N SER A 212 -5.40 -9.57 -15.57
CA SER A 212 -5.93 -8.23 -15.85
C SER A 212 -7.44 -8.17 -16.13
N ASN A 213 -8.16 -9.29 -16.09
CA ASN A 213 -9.61 -9.30 -16.32
C ASN A 213 -10.39 -8.50 -15.28
N ALA A 214 -9.86 -8.36 -14.05
CA ALA A 214 -10.45 -7.50 -13.03
C ALA A 214 -10.27 -6.01 -13.32
N ALA A 215 -9.28 -5.64 -14.13
CA ALA A 215 -9.05 -4.25 -14.47
C ALA A 215 -10.26 -3.67 -15.23
N THR A 216 -10.76 -2.54 -14.74
CA THR A 216 -12.00 -1.92 -15.20
C THR A 216 -11.69 -0.58 -15.82
N ASN A 217 -12.16 -0.38 -17.05
CA ASN A 217 -12.18 0.94 -17.65
C ASN A 217 -13.25 1.77 -16.94
N ILE A 218 -12.81 2.70 -16.12
CA ILE A 218 -13.63 3.62 -15.33
C ILE A 218 -13.71 4.95 -16.06
N GLN A 219 -14.92 5.53 -16.12
CA GLN A 219 -15.14 6.79 -16.82
C GLN A 219 -15.55 7.89 -15.85
N ARG A 220 -14.83 9.02 -15.86
CA ARG A 220 -15.18 10.23 -15.13
C ARG A 220 -15.74 11.25 -16.10
N ARG A 221 -16.99 11.66 -15.89
CA ARG A 221 -17.68 12.70 -16.67
C ARG A 221 -17.83 13.94 -15.81
N PHE A 222 -17.22 15.02 -16.26
CA PHE A 222 -17.45 16.35 -15.73
C PHE A 222 -18.58 17.00 -16.51
N LEU A 223 -19.64 17.37 -15.82
CA LEU A 223 -20.89 17.86 -16.39
C LEU A 223 -21.05 19.35 -16.18
N ASN A 224 -21.71 20.03 -17.11
CA ASN A 224 -22.18 21.39 -16.90
C ASN A 224 -23.39 21.34 -15.93
N PRO A 225 -23.35 22.03 -14.78
CA PRO A 225 -24.44 22.01 -13.80
C PRO A 225 -25.74 22.63 -14.31
N VAL A 226 -25.75 23.42 -15.38
CA VAL A 226 -26.97 24.02 -15.94
C VAL A 226 -27.64 23.09 -16.95
N THR A 227 -26.85 22.40 -17.79
CA THR A 227 -27.36 21.63 -18.93
C THR A 227 -27.27 20.12 -18.76
N ASN A 228 -26.56 19.61 -17.74
CA ASN A 228 -26.17 18.19 -17.59
C ASN A 228 -25.29 17.63 -18.72
N GLU A 229 -24.91 18.43 -19.71
CA GLU A 229 -24.07 17.99 -20.81
C GLU A 229 -22.62 17.73 -20.33
N PRO A 230 -21.96 16.66 -20.81
CA PRO A 230 -20.55 16.42 -20.56
C PRO A 230 -19.69 17.57 -21.11
N VAL A 231 -18.91 18.17 -20.22
CA VAL A 231 -17.87 19.16 -20.53
C VAL A 231 -16.56 18.44 -20.83
N ASN A 232 -16.16 17.51 -19.95
CA ASN A 232 -14.97 16.69 -20.12
C ASN A 232 -15.28 15.24 -19.77
N VAL A 233 -14.68 14.32 -20.50
CA VAL A 233 -14.79 12.89 -20.26
C VAL A 233 -13.39 12.30 -20.19
N TYR A 234 -13.09 11.65 -19.09
CA TYR A 234 -11.83 10.97 -18.85
C TYR A 234 -12.09 9.49 -18.63
N SER A 235 -11.16 8.67 -19.09
CA SER A 235 -11.19 7.23 -18.89
C SER A 235 -9.85 6.79 -18.32
N ASP A 236 -9.89 5.87 -17.37
CA ASP A 236 -8.71 5.27 -16.77
C ASP A 236 -8.93 3.76 -16.56
N LEU A 237 -7.85 3.00 -16.44
CA LEU A 237 -7.92 1.58 -16.09
C LEU A 237 -7.59 1.42 -14.61
N SER A 238 -8.58 1.00 -13.82
CA SER A 238 -8.42 0.79 -12.37
C SER A 238 -8.70 -0.65 -11.97
N ILE A 239 -7.93 -1.13 -11.00
CA ILE A 239 -8.16 -2.39 -10.29
C ILE A 239 -8.39 -2.19 -8.79
N ASN A 240 -8.00 -1.04 -8.25
CA ASN A 240 -8.10 -0.79 -6.81
C ASN A 240 -9.46 -0.21 -6.39
N PHE A 241 -10.34 0.19 -7.32
CA PHE A 241 -11.69 0.66 -6.96
C PHE A 241 -12.52 -0.41 -6.25
N TYR A 242 -12.24 -1.71 -6.44
CA TYR A 242 -12.89 -2.80 -5.67
C TYR A 242 -12.63 -2.72 -4.16
N THR A 243 -11.60 -1.98 -3.73
CA THR A 243 -11.28 -1.78 -2.31
C THR A 243 -12.13 -0.68 -1.66
N GLN A 244 -12.94 0.05 -2.45
CA GLN A 244 -13.92 1.04 -1.98
C GLN A 244 -15.30 0.38 -1.80
N VAL A 245 -15.63 -0.03 -0.58
CA VAL A 245 -16.86 -0.78 -0.27
C VAL A 245 -18.05 0.13 0.00
N TYR A 246 -17.88 1.11 0.89
CA TYR A 246 -18.98 1.97 1.37
C TYR A 246 -19.11 3.29 0.60
N ASN A 247 -17.98 3.84 0.18
CA ASN A 247 -17.93 5.14 -0.48
C ASN A 247 -17.32 5.01 -1.89
N PRO A 248 -17.91 4.17 -2.77
CA PRO A 248 -17.40 3.99 -4.12
C PRO A 248 -17.60 5.27 -4.93
N GLU A 249 -16.57 5.66 -5.66
CA GLU A 249 -16.68 6.77 -6.62
C GLU A 249 -17.46 6.36 -7.87
N TYR A 250 -17.10 5.21 -8.43
CA TYR A 250 -17.64 4.74 -9.70
C TYR A 250 -18.82 3.79 -9.47
N VAL A 251 -19.92 4.05 -10.17
CA VAL A 251 -21.14 3.23 -10.12
C VAL A 251 -21.34 2.57 -11.47
N TYR A 252 -21.70 1.30 -11.47
CA TYR A 252 -22.04 0.58 -12.71
C TYR A 252 -23.36 1.09 -13.30
N SER A 253 -23.29 1.58 -14.53
CA SER A 253 -24.45 1.92 -15.35
C SER A 253 -24.78 0.71 -16.22
N SER A 254 -25.92 0.06 -15.99
CA SER A 254 -26.39 -1.06 -16.82
C SER A 254 -26.78 -0.62 -18.23
N GLU A 255 -27.31 0.59 -18.37
CA GLU A 255 -27.69 1.19 -19.66
C GLU A 255 -26.48 1.41 -20.57
N GLU A 256 -25.37 1.85 -19.97
CA GLU A 256 -24.13 2.17 -20.70
C GLU A 256 -23.10 1.03 -20.62
N ASN A 257 -23.39 -0.02 -19.86
CA ASN A 257 -22.51 -1.14 -19.56
C ASN A 257 -21.09 -0.69 -19.13
N GLN A 258 -21.00 0.32 -18.26
CA GLN A 258 -19.75 0.96 -17.86
C GLN A 258 -19.78 1.43 -16.41
N PHE A 259 -18.61 1.55 -15.78
CA PHE A 259 -18.46 2.15 -14.46
C PHE A 259 -18.22 3.65 -14.62
N ILE A 260 -19.16 4.46 -14.13
CA ILE A 260 -19.20 5.90 -14.39
C ILE A 260 -19.23 6.67 -13.08
N LEU A 261 -18.44 7.72 -13.04
CA LEU A 261 -18.51 8.79 -12.07
C LEU A 261 -18.98 10.07 -12.77
N ARG A 262 -20.13 10.60 -12.37
CA ARG A 262 -20.67 11.87 -12.87
C ARG A 262 -20.47 12.96 -11.81
N ASN A 263 -19.66 13.95 -12.14
CA ASN A 263 -19.37 15.11 -11.29
C ASN A 263 -19.70 16.40 -12.03
N TYR A 264 -20.14 17.45 -11.33
CA TYR A 264 -20.35 18.76 -11.95
C TYR A 264 -19.09 19.63 -11.88
N SER A 265 -18.80 20.36 -12.96
CA SER A 265 -17.70 21.33 -13.07
C SER A 265 -18.03 22.67 -12.42
N TYR A 266 -18.34 22.65 -11.13
CA TYR A 266 -18.75 23.85 -10.39
C TYR A 266 -17.70 24.98 -10.35
N CYS A 267 -16.42 24.69 -10.60
CA CYS A 267 -15.38 25.71 -10.67
C CYS A 267 -15.37 26.46 -12.02
N SER A 268 -15.98 25.88 -13.06
CA SER A 268 -15.99 26.44 -14.42
C SER A 268 -17.34 27.02 -14.82
N PHE A 269 -18.40 26.70 -14.08
CA PHE A 269 -19.77 27.12 -14.39
C PHE A 269 -20.50 27.58 -13.13
N ASN A 270 -21.29 28.63 -13.26
CA ASN A 270 -22.24 29.08 -12.25
C ASN A 270 -23.59 28.42 -12.50
N GLY A 271 -24.19 27.84 -11.46
CA GLY A 271 -25.51 27.21 -11.51
C GLY A 271 -25.59 25.91 -10.72
N PHE A 272 -26.81 25.43 -10.54
CA PHE A 272 -27.13 24.16 -9.89
C PHE A 272 -27.99 23.31 -10.84
N PRO A 273 -27.81 21.98 -10.84
CA PRO A 273 -28.59 21.10 -11.69
C PRO A 273 -30.07 21.11 -11.28
N ALA A 274 -30.94 21.41 -12.26
CA ALA A 274 -32.38 21.26 -12.07
C ALA A 274 -32.78 19.78 -11.88
N ASN A 275 -32.02 18.86 -12.48
CA ASN A 275 -32.13 17.42 -12.26
C ASN A 275 -30.72 16.84 -12.02
N ASP A 276 -30.37 16.59 -10.77
CA ASP A 276 -29.04 16.12 -10.36
C ASP A 276 -28.82 14.64 -10.70
N ILE A 277 -28.08 14.41 -11.80
CA ILE A 277 -27.65 13.07 -12.23
C ILE A 277 -26.23 12.70 -11.73
N GLY A 278 -25.62 13.55 -10.92
CA GLY A 278 -24.30 13.35 -10.34
C GLY A 278 -24.27 12.20 -9.33
N ASN A 279 -23.06 11.75 -9.00
CA ASN A 279 -22.82 10.77 -7.95
C ASN A 279 -22.84 11.45 -6.58
N SER A 280 -23.26 10.72 -5.54
CA SER A 280 -23.21 11.22 -4.15
C SER A 280 -21.78 11.37 -3.63
N THR A 281 -20.87 10.50 -4.08
CA THR A 281 -19.43 10.56 -3.79
C THR A 281 -18.70 11.00 -5.06
N SER A 282 -18.05 12.16 -5.02
CA SER A 282 -17.32 12.69 -6.17
C SER A 282 -15.84 12.31 -6.18
N GLN A 283 -15.30 11.93 -5.02
CA GLN A 283 -13.93 11.45 -4.83
C GLN A 283 -13.78 10.74 -3.47
N SER A 284 -12.93 9.72 -3.37
CA SER A 284 -12.66 8.95 -2.14
C SER A 284 -11.26 8.32 -2.15
N SER A 285 -10.48 8.56 -1.10
CA SER A 285 -9.30 7.74 -0.77
C SER A 285 -9.58 6.68 0.29
N SER A 286 -10.84 6.49 0.68
CA SER A 286 -11.23 5.50 1.67
C SER A 286 -11.19 4.11 1.06
N TYR A 287 -10.04 3.45 1.17
CA TYR A 287 -9.94 2.01 0.96
C TYR A 287 -10.24 1.27 2.23
N GLU A 288 -10.97 0.16 2.08
CA GLU A 288 -11.41 -0.67 3.19
C GLU A 288 -10.77 -2.06 3.19
N ILE A 289 -10.16 -2.47 2.07
CA ILE A 289 -9.60 -3.82 1.88
C ILE A 289 -8.16 -3.70 1.36
N ALA A 290 -7.24 -4.43 1.99
CA ALA A 290 -5.87 -4.54 1.51
C ALA A 290 -5.82 -5.37 0.23
N TYR A 291 -4.91 -5.08 -0.69
CA TYR A 291 -4.82 -5.83 -1.94
C TYR A 291 -3.40 -5.92 -2.49
N GLY A 292 -3.19 -6.94 -3.32
CA GLY A 292 -2.03 -7.08 -4.18
C GLY A 292 -2.44 -7.64 -5.53
N ALA A 293 -1.59 -7.49 -6.54
CA ALA A 293 -1.89 -7.89 -7.90
C ALA A 293 -0.68 -8.43 -8.64
N LEU A 294 -0.91 -9.42 -9.52
CA LEU A 294 0.04 -9.82 -10.56
C LEU A 294 -0.59 -9.46 -11.90
N LEU A 295 -0.07 -8.42 -12.55
CA LEU A 295 -0.61 -7.87 -13.80
C LEU A 295 0.40 -8.04 -14.94
N PRO A 296 0.53 -9.26 -15.49
CA PRO A 296 1.41 -9.49 -16.62
C PRO A 296 0.90 -8.73 -17.85
N ASN A 297 1.73 -7.83 -18.37
CA ASN A 297 1.50 -7.13 -19.62
C ASN A 297 2.86 -6.81 -20.24
N GLY A 298 3.54 -7.81 -20.81
CA GLY A 298 4.92 -7.70 -21.29
C GLY A 298 5.33 -8.90 -22.15
N PRO A 299 6.64 -9.09 -22.40
CA PRO A 299 7.14 -10.17 -23.26
C PRO A 299 7.00 -11.57 -22.65
N THR A 300 7.02 -11.68 -21.32
CA THR A 300 6.85 -12.96 -20.64
C THR A 300 5.38 -13.39 -20.67
N PRO A 301 5.09 -14.64 -21.08
CA PRO A 301 3.72 -15.17 -21.09
C PRO A 301 3.04 -15.02 -19.73
N LYS A 302 1.74 -14.70 -19.74
CA LYS A 302 0.91 -14.48 -18.53
C LYS A 302 1.13 -15.57 -17.46
N LYS A 303 1.02 -16.83 -17.87
CA LYS A 303 1.18 -18.00 -17.00
C LYS A 303 2.57 -18.01 -16.35
N ASP A 304 3.62 -17.86 -17.14
CA ASP A 304 5.01 -17.94 -16.67
C ASP A 304 5.33 -16.79 -15.71
N TYR A 305 4.84 -15.58 -15.99
CA TYR A 305 4.99 -14.43 -15.08
C TYR A 305 4.42 -14.74 -13.68
N ILE A 306 3.21 -15.29 -13.63
CA ILE A 306 2.52 -15.64 -12.38
C ILE A 306 3.25 -16.77 -11.66
N LEU A 307 3.62 -17.84 -12.37
CA LEU A 307 4.34 -18.98 -11.79
C LEU A 307 5.72 -18.59 -11.26
N ASN A 308 6.46 -17.77 -12.01
CA ASN A 308 7.76 -17.25 -11.59
C ASN A 308 7.64 -16.43 -10.30
N TYR A 309 6.58 -15.62 -10.18
CA TYR A 309 6.31 -14.87 -8.96
C TYR A 309 6.03 -15.78 -7.75
N PHE A 310 5.13 -16.77 -7.89
CA PHE A 310 4.85 -17.70 -6.78
C PHE A 310 6.07 -18.53 -6.40
N SER A 311 6.91 -18.92 -7.36
CA SER A 311 8.15 -19.66 -7.11
C SER A 311 9.12 -18.87 -6.22
N LYS A 312 9.40 -17.61 -6.54
CA LYS A 312 10.27 -16.78 -5.68
C LYS A 312 9.63 -16.42 -4.34
N LEU A 313 8.31 -16.21 -4.31
CA LEU A 313 7.60 -15.96 -3.06
C LEU A 313 7.71 -17.17 -2.12
N HIS A 314 7.53 -18.39 -2.63
CA HIS A 314 7.72 -19.62 -1.85
C HIS A 314 9.15 -19.71 -1.33
N ARG A 315 10.16 -19.53 -2.20
CA ARG A 315 11.59 -19.53 -1.82
C ARG A 315 11.91 -18.51 -0.72
N PHE A 316 11.29 -17.34 -0.75
CA PHE A 316 11.38 -16.37 0.35
C PHE A 316 10.73 -16.89 1.64
N LYS A 317 9.49 -17.39 1.58
CA LYS A 317 8.76 -17.89 2.75
C LYS A 317 9.46 -19.07 3.45
N ILE A 318 10.24 -19.88 2.72
CA ILE A 318 11.07 -20.96 3.28
C ILE A 318 12.51 -20.54 3.59
N GLY A 319 12.86 -19.25 3.48
CA GLY A 319 14.16 -18.69 3.87
C GLY A 319 15.31 -18.90 2.88
N GLN A 320 15.05 -19.37 1.65
CA GLN A 320 16.08 -19.50 0.61
C GLN A 320 16.45 -18.17 -0.04
N ILE A 321 15.56 -17.19 0.00
CA ILE A 321 15.82 -15.81 -0.42
C ILE A 321 15.87 -14.97 0.86
N THR A 322 16.92 -14.17 1.00
CA THR A 322 17.07 -13.20 2.09
C THR A 322 17.48 -11.85 1.51
N PHE A 323 17.19 -10.80 2.27
CA PHE A 323 17.50 -9.43 1.90
C PHE A 323 18.32 -8.78 3.02
N ASN A 324 19.26 -7.92 2.64
CA ASN A 324 19.95 -7.11 3.63
C ASN A 324 18.98 -6.06 4.18
N LYS A 325 19.06 -5.81 5.49
CA LYS A 325 18.31 -4.76 6.19
C LYS A 325 18.84 -3.36 5.87
N SER A 326 18.83 -3.04 4.58
CA SER A 326 19.34 -1.81 3.99
C SER A 326 18.29 -1.18 3.08
N VAL A 327 18.34 0.14 3.01
CA VAL A 327 17.46 0.95 2.15
C VAL A 327 18.28 1.63 1.06
N LEU A 328 17.82 1.58 -0.19
CA LEU A 328 18.33 2.41 -1.27
C LEU A 328 17.41 3.62 -1.47
N PHE A 329 17.96 4.83 -1.32
CA PHE A 329 17.29 6.07 -1.70
C PHE A 329 17.77 6.51 -3.10
N ALA A 330 16.99 6.16 -4.11
CA ALA A 330 17.14 6.62 -5.48
C ALA A 330 16.38 7.94 -5.70
N ASP A 331 16.83 8.95 -4.97
CA ASP A 331 16.28 10.31 -4.97
C ASP A 331 17.13 11.25 -5.84
N THR A 332 16.46 12.21 -6.45
CA THR A 332 16.99 13.15 -7.42
C THR A 332 17.02 14.59 -6.88
N GLN A 333 16.55 14.78 -5.64
CA GLN A 333 16.41 16.09 -5.00
C GLN A 333 17.68 16.54 -4.27
N LEU A 334 17.81 17.87 -4.11
CA LEU A 334 19.03 18.57 -3.70
C LEU A 334 19.61 18.17 -2.32
N ASN A 335 18.83 17.53 -1.43
CA ASN A 335 19.23 17.27 -0.03
C ASN A 335 18.91 15.84 0.47
N ASP A 336 18.91 14.84 -0.39
CA ASP A 336 18.76 13.44 0.04
C ASP A 336 19.92 12.94 0.93
N GLY A 337 21.07 13.64 0.90
CA GLY A 337 22.26 13.37 1.73
C GLY A 337 22.08 13.47 3.26
N ALA A 338 20.95 13.99 3.75
CA ALA A 338 20.61 13.97 5.19
C ALA A 338 19.89 12.67 5.66
N SER A 339 19.52 11.78 4.74
CA SER A 339 18.78 10.54 5.00
C SER A 339 19.45 9.55 5.97
N PRO A 340 20.79 9.36 5.99
CA PRO A 340 21.38 8.32 6.83
C PRO A 340 21.27 8.58 8.34
N ALA A 341 21.48 9.83 8.76
CA ALA A 341 21.44 10.21 10.17
C ALA A 341 20.00 10.22 10.70
N SER A 342 19.03 10.68 9.89
CA SER A 342 17.62 10.71 10.29
C SER A 342 16.97 9.33 10.29
N LEU A 343 17.33 8.43 9.36
CA LEU A 343 16.77 7.07 9.33
C LEU A 343 17.16 6.27 10.58
N SER A 344 18.43 6.32 10.98
CA SER A 344 18.92 5.61 12.17
C SER A 344 18.30 6.09 13.49
N GLN A 345 17.80 7.33 13.52
CA GLN A 345 17.04 7.89 14.65
C GLN A 345 15.56 7.49 14.63
N SER A 346 14.99 7.31 13.43
CA SER A 346 13.57 7.02 13.27
C SER A 346 13.21 5.54 13.43
N ILE A 347 14.13 4.62 13.09
CA ILE A 347 13.82 3.19 13.09
C ILE A 347 15.06 2.30 13.25
N THR A 348 14.97 1.29 14.12
CA THR A 348 16.11 0.41 14.46
C THR A 348 16.42 -0.64 13.40
N ARG A 349 15.46 -0.98 12.51
CA ARG A 349 15.64 -2.04 11.52
C ARG A 349 16.64 -1.68 10.42
N TRP A 350 16.54 -0.46 9.88
CA TRP A 350 17.29 -0.02 8.70
C TRP A 350 18.37 0.99 9.05
N GLN A 351 19.39 0.53 9.78
CA GLN A 351 20.52 1.38 10.15
C GLN A 351 21.50 1.62 8.98
N SER A 352 21.45 0.78 7.95
CA SER A 352 22.26 0.92 6.74
C SER A 352 21.41 1.46 5.59
N ASN A 353 21.95 2.41 4.84
CA ASN A 353 21.32 2.92 3.63
C ASN A 353 22.36 3.35 2.60
N ASP A 354 21.93 3.38 1.34
CA ASP A 354 22.69 3.89 0.20
C ASP A 354 21.88 5.01 -0.48
N THR A 355 22.58 5.96 -1.09
CA THR A 355 22.00 7.01 -1.94
C THR A 355 22.70 7.02 -3.29
N ILE A 356 22.04 7.52 -4.34
CA ILE A 356 22.67 7.62 -5.68
C ILE A 356 23.76 8.70 -5.67
N GLN A 357 24.96 8.32 -6.07
CA GLN A 357 26.18 9.13 -6.05
C GLN A 357 26.33 9.83 -7.40
N ILE A 358 26.03 11.13 -7.44
CA ILE A 358 26.19 11.99 -8.61
C ILE A 358 26.90 13.29 -8.22
N PRO A 359 27.62 13.94 -9.16
CA PRO A 359 28.38 15.16 -8.86
C PRO A 359 27.50 16.32 -8.38
N GLN A 360 26.25 16.38 -8.85
CA GLN A 360 25.26 17.36 -8.44
C GLN A 360 23.85 16.76 -8.55
N LYS A 361 22.95 17.17 -7.65
CA LYS A 361 21.53 16.79 -7.67
C LYS A 361 20.76 17.81 -8.51
N TYR A 362 19.88 17.33 -9.38
CA TYR A 362 19.27 18.15 -10.43
C TYR A 362 17.90 18.76 -10.07
N GLY A 363 17.36 18.43 -8.90
CA GLY A 363 16.07 18.95 -8.43
C GLY A 363 14.88 18.34 -9.18
N PHE A 364 13.69 18.91 -8.95
CA PHE A 364 12.44 18.38 -9.51
C PHE A 364 12.19 18.79 -10.97
N GLU A 365 12.95 19.72 -11.55
CA GLU A 365 12.76 20.17 -12.93
C GLU A 365 13.57 19.35 -13.95
N TYR A 366 14.43 18.46 -13.47
CA TYR A 366 15.28 17.70 -14.37
C TYR A 366 14.52 16.63 -15.14
N HIS A 367 14.65 16.71 -16.46
CA HIS A 367 14.01 15.83 -17.40
C HIS A 367 15.02 15.28 -18.40
N GLY A 368 15.58 14.08 -18.19
CA GLY A 368 16.55 13.54 -19.15
C GLY A 368 17.33 12.31 -18.71
N PHE A 369 18.32 11.95 -19.53
CA PHE A 369 19.30 10.91 -19.28
C PHE A 369 20.51 11.47 -18.55
N ASP A 370 20.94 10.79 -17.48
CA ASP A 370 22.21 11.07 -16.80
C ASP A 370 23.02 9.76 -16.74
N PRO A 371 24.19 9.69 -17.38
CA PRO A 371 24.97 8.45 -17.45
C PRO A 371 25.57 8.04 -16.09
N VAL A 372 25.88 8.98 -15.21
CA VAL A 372 26.47 8.69 -13.89
C VAL A 372 25.40 8.11 -12.97
N TRP A 373 24.23 8.74 -12.94
CA TRP A 373 23.05 8.24 -12.23
C TRP A 373 22.68 6.85 -12.74
N HIS A 374 22.58 6.69 -14.07
CA HIS A 374 22.24 5.43 -14.72
C HIS A 374 23.18 4.30 -14.27
N GLN A 375 24.49 4.52 -14.39
CA GLN A 375 25.49 3.53 -14.05
C GLN A 375 25.52 3.19 -12.55
N ASP A 376 25.41 4.19 -11.67
CA ASP A 376 25.44 3.98 -10.22
C ASP A 376 24.17 3.23 -9.75
N TYR A 377 23.00 3.56 -10.29
CA TYR A 377 21.75 2.85 -10.00
C TYR A 377 21.82 1.39 -10.44
N GLN A 378 22.24 1.12 -11.68
CA GLN A 378 22.41 -0.24 -12.18
C GLN A 378 23.43 -1.03 -11.35
N SER A 379 24.57 -0.42 -11.02
CA SER A 379 25.60 -1.05 -10.19
C SER A 379 25.05 -1.43 -8.81
N LYS A 380 24.32 -0.53 -8.16
CA LYS A 380 23.72 -0.79 -6.85
C LYS A 380 22.68 -1.89 -6.88
N LEU A 381 21.77 -1.88 -7.86
CA LEU A 381 20.77 -2.94 -7.98
C LEU A 381 21.39 -4.30 -8.35
N SER A 382 22.48 -4.31 -9.12
CA SER A 382 23.17 -5.53 -9.55
C SER A 382 24.07 -6.14 -8.49
N ASN A 383 24.67 -5.33 -7.62
CA ASN A 383 25.76 -5.77 -6.76
C ASN A 383 25.41 -5.77 -5.27
N LYS A 384 24.28 -5.18 -4.88
CA LYS A 384 23.86 -5.10 -3.49
C LYS A 384 22.48 -5.74 -3.29
N SER A 385 22.12 -5.91 -2.03
CA SER A 385 20.81 -6.36 -1.61
C SER A 385 20.15 -5.29 -0.75
N TYR A 386 18.84 -5.13 -0.88
CA TYR A 386 18.04 -4.19 -0.12
C TYR A 386 16.70 -4.80 0.28
N GLU A 387 16.20 -4.43 1.45
CA GLU A 387 14.78 -4.67 1.77
C GLU A 387 13.90 -3.66 1.06
N ILE A 388 14.35 -2.40 0.94
CA ILE A 388 13.56 -1.33 0.34
C ILE A 388 14.42 -0.54 -0.63
N ALA A 389 13.92 -0.32 -1.84
CA ALA A 389 14.41 0.69 -2.75
C ALA A 389 13.30 1.73 -3.01
N LEU A 390 13.61 2.99 -2.70
CA LEU A 390 12.72 4.12 -2.91
C LEU A 390 13.20 4.88 -4.14
N TYR A 391 12.32 5.11 -5.10
CA TYR A 391 12.62 5.98 -6.24
C TYR A 391 11.70 7.20 -6.18
N MET A 392 12.28 8.39 -6.25
CA MET A 392 11.52 9.62 -6.46
C MET A 392 12.13 10.39 -7.61
N GLY A 393 11.30 10.68 -8.60
CA GLY A 393 11.72 11.32 -9.84
C GLY A 393 10.60 11.27 -10.86
N HIS A 394 10.90 11.74 -12.06
CA HIS A 394 9.97 11.65 -13.17
C HIS A 394 9.96 10.25 -13.79
N GLY A 395 8.84 9.93 -14.42
CA GLY A 395 8.70 8.67 -15.14
C GLY A 395 7.59 8.73 -16.17
N ALA A 396 7.58 7.68 -16.96
CA ALA A 396 6.55 7.34 -17.90
C ALA A 396 6.29 5.83 -17.80
N PRO A 397 5.24 5.30 -18.46
CA PRO A 397 4.90 3.89 -18.34
C PRO A 397 6.04 2.90 -18.55
N THR A 398 6.99 3.18 -19.44
CA THR A 398 8.06 2.25 -19.85
C THR A 398 9.47 2.68 -19.45
N TYR A 399 9.61 3.77 -18.68
CA TYR A 399 10.92 4.21 -18.19
C TYR A 399 10.81 5.15 -16.98
N HIS A 400 11.80 5.06 -16.10
CA HIS A 400 12.14 6.18 -15.22
C HIS A 400 13.08 7.12 -15.95
N TYR A 401 12.97 8.41 -15.63
CA TYR A 401 13.96 9.38 -16.07
C TYR A 401 15.34 8.97 -15.52
N TYR A 402 16.43 9.54 -16.05
CA TYR A 402 17.81 9.01 -15.95
C TYR A 402 18.07 7.79 -16.85
N GLY A 403 17.19 7.57 -17.84
CA GLY A 403 17.32 6.54 -18.87
C GLY A 403 17.20 5.11 -18.37
N ILE A 404 16.44 4.87 -17.30
CA ILE A 404 16.16 3.51 -16.83
C ILE A 404 14.90 3.00 -17.50
N SER A 405 15.06 2.21 -18.55
CA SER A 405 13.95 1.55 -19.26
C SER A 405 13.64 0.17 -18.69
N ASN A 406 12.55 -0.47 -19.12
CA ASN A 406 12.28 -1.87 -18.77
C ASN A 406 13.42 -2.80 -19.20
N GLN A 407 13.99 -2.55 -20.39
CA GLN A 407 15.11 -3.33 -20.92
C GLN A 407 16.34 -3.19 -20.02
N THR A 408 16.62 -1.96 -19.55
CA THR A 408 17.67 -1.69 -18.57
C THR A 408 17.53 -2.55 -17.31
N ILE A 409 16.30 -2.77 -16.83
CA ILE A 409 16.01 -3.61 -15.65
C ILE A 409 16.14 -5.10 -15.97
N ARG A 410 15.65 -5.54 -17.13
CA ARG A 410 15.79 -6.94 -17.57
C ARG A 410 17.23 -7.36 -17.78
N ASP A 411 18.06 -6.44 -18.26
CA ASP A 411 19.47 -6.67 -18.56
C ASP A 411 20.38 -6.67 -17.32
N LEU A 412 19.87 -6.32 -16.14
CA LEU A 412 20.65 -6.44 -14.91
C LEU A 412 21.08 -7.91 -14.73
N PRO A 413 22.35 -8.22 -14.43
CA PRO A 413 22.79 -9.61 -14.27
C PRO A 413 22.05 -10.31 -13.12
N GLN A 414 21.70 -9.57 -12.08
CA GLN A 414 20.93 -10.03 -10.92
C GLN A 414 20.23 -8.84 -10.26
N MET A 415 19.25 -9.11 -9.40
CA MET A 415 18.61 -8.09 -8.57
C MET A 415 18.06 -8.73 -7.30
N ASN A 416 18.51 -8.26 -6.13
CA ASN A 416 18.09 -8.78 -4.82
C ASN A 416 17.52 -7.68 -3.92
N THR A 417 16.43 -7.09 -4.39
CA THR A 417 15.66 -6.06 -3.67
C THR A 417 14.27 -6.59 -3.37
N MET A 418 13.76 -6.52 -2.13
CA MET A 418 12.43 -7.05 -1.81
C MET A 418 11.32 -6.13 -2.33
N LEU A 419 11.37 -4.86 -1.94
CA LEU A 419 10.35 -3.85 -2.21
C LEU A 419 10.90 -2.70 -3.07
N PHE A 420 10.17 -2.34 -4.11
CA PHE A 420 10.30 -1.04 -4.75
C PHE A 420 9.07 -0.16 -4.44
N ASP A 421 9.29 1.07 -3.98
CA ASP A 421 8.24 2.07 -3.83
C ASP A 421 8.56 3.27 -4.72
N PHE A 422 7.77 3.40 -5.78
CA PHE A 422 7.94 4.41 -6.81
C PHE A 422 7.04 5.62 -6.55
N HIS A 423 7.71 6.77 -6.44
CA HIS A 423 7.17 8.12 -6.42
C HIS A 423 7.45 8.78 -7.77
N SER A 424 6.85 8.21 -8.81
CA SER A 424 7.11 8.51 -10.21
C SER A 424 5.85 8.41 -11.04
N CYS A 425 5.63 9.37 -11.94
CA CYS A 425 4.44 9.44 -12.79
C CYS A 425 4.27 8.19 -13.66
N SER A 426 3.07 7.62 -13.66
CA SER A 426 2.60 6.60 -14.62
C SER A 426 3.43 5.32 -14.78
N VAL A 427 4.47 5.07 -13.98
CA VAL A 427 5.34 3.87 -14.10
C VAL A 427 4.60 2.56 -13.79
N GLY A 428 3.45 2.65 -13.12
CA GLY A 428 2.52 1.56 -12.85
C GLY A 428 1.38 1.44 -13.86
N ALA A 429 1.42 2.16 -15.00
CA ALA A 429 0.37 2.12 -16.03
C ALA A 429 0.31 0.76 -16.73
N PHE A 430 -0.29 -0.22 -16.05
CA PHE A 430 -0.33 -1.63 -16.43
C PHE A 430 -1.17 -1.92 -17.69
N ASN A 431 -1.87 -0.91 -18.24
CA ASN A 431 -2.47 -0.96 -19.57
C ASN A 431 -1.44 -0.77 -20.70
N THR A 432 -0.25 -0.25 -20.40
CA THR A 432 0.83 -0.09 -21.38
C THR A 432 1.62 -1.39 -21.46
N TYR A 433 1.80 -1.90 -22.68
CA TYR A 433 2.63 -3.07 -22.91
C TYR A 433 4.03 -2.81 -22.37
N ASP A 434 4.52 -3.76 -21.61
CA ASP A 434 5.79 -3.73 -20.94
C ASP A 434 5.95 -2.50 -20.04
N TYR A 435 5.05 -2.28 -19.09
CA TYR A 435 5.21 -1.17 -18.14
C TYR A 435 6.33 -1.47 -17.12
N VAL A 436 7.07 -0.44 -16.73
CA VAL A 436 8.35 -0.57 -16.02
C VAL A 436 8.19 -1.19 -14.63
N ALA A 437 7.13 -0.85 -13.90
CA ALA A 437 6.86 -1.47 -12.59
C ALA A 437 6.69 -3.00 -12.69
N GLY A 438 6.09 -3.49 -13.78
CA GLY A 438 5.93 -4.91 -14.06
C GLY A 438 7.27 -5.61 -14.29
N ALA A 439 8.22 -4.95 -14.97
CA ALA A 439 9.57 -5.45 -15.20
C ALA A 439 10.41 -5.54 -13.90
N TYR A 440 10.25 -4.57 -12.98
CA TYR A 440 10.88 -4.67 -11.65
C TYR A 440 10.34 -5.82 -10.84
N LEU A 441 9.00 -6.00 -10.82
CA LEU A 441 8.40 -7.12 -10.11
C LEU A 441 8.84 -8.44 -10.73
N GLU A 442 9.01 -8.53 -12.04
CA GLU A 442 9.47 -9.75 -12.71
C GLU A 442 10.92 -10.10 -12.35
N LYS A 443 11.80 -9.10 -12.32
CA LYS A 443 13.25 -9.29 -12.28
C LYS A 443 13.76 -9.76 -10.91
N GLY A 444 14.62 -10.77 -10.94
CA GLY A 444 15.37 -11.23 -9.76
C GLY A 444 14.46 -11.66 -8.61
N ASN A 445 14.80 -11.24 -7.41
CA ASN A 445 14.09 -11.61 -6.18
C ASN A 445 13.06 -10.57 -5.71
N THR A 446 12.65 -9.61 -6.54
CA THR A 446 11.60 -8.64 -6.17
C THR A 446 10.30 -9.33 -5.79
N LEU A 447 9.73 -8.96 -4.64
CA LEU A 447 8.48 -9.52 -4.14
C LEU A 447 7.35 -8.50 -4.10
N PHE A 448 7.66 -7.20 -4.11
CA PHE A 448 6.64 -6.17 -4.07
C PHE A 448 7.07 -4.91 -4.83
N VAL A 449 6.13 -4.31 -5.56
CA VAL A 449 6.31 -3.01 -6.20
C VAL A 449 5.06 -2.17 -5.96
N LYS A 450 5.23 -0.98 -5.37
CA LYS A 450 4.19 0.05 -5.38
C LYS A 450 4.53 1.11 -6.41
N ALA A 451 3.56 1.46 -7.24
CA ALA A 451 3.73 2.38 -8.36
C ALA A 451 2.47 3.23 -8.59
N PHE A 452 2.61 4.31 -9.35
CA PHE A 452 1.47 5.13 -9.76
C PHE A 452 1.07 4.85 -11.21
N THR A 453 -0.23 4.69 -11.46
CA THR A 453 -0.81 4.40 -12.78
C THR A 453 -1.02 5.65 -13.64
N LEU A 454 -1.13 6.82 -13.00
CA LEU A 454 -1.31 8.13 -13.65
C LEU A 454 -0.24 9.14 -13.21
N PRO A 455 -0.16 10.31 -13.86
CA PRO A 455 0.67 11.41 -13.39
C PRO A 455 0.30 11.82 -11.97
N ILE A 456 1.32 12.14 -11.18
CA ILE A 456 1.17 12.60 -9.80
C ILE A 456 1.90 13.91 -9.58
N PHE A 457 1.54 14.59 -8.51
CA PHE A 457 2.28 15.74 -8.02
C PHE A 457 2.67 15.49 -6.57
N LEU A 458 3.95 15.71 -6.28
CA LEU A 458 4.52 15.57 -4.95
C LEU A 458 5.11 16.92 -4.56
N ALA A 459 4.66 17.44 -3.42
CA ALA A 459 5.21 18.68 -2.86
C ALA A 459 6.40 18.35 -1.96
N ILE A 460 7.53 19.01 -2.22
CA ILE A 460 8.71 19.03 -1.36
C ILE A 460 8.47 20.11 -0.30
N ILE A 461 8.67 19.78 0.97
CA ILE A 461 8.55 20.75 2.07
C ILE A 461 9.96 20.98 2.60
N ASN A 462 10.36 22.25 2.78
CA ASN A 462 11.68 22.62 3.32
C ASN A 462 12.87 22.00 2.56
N ASN A 463 12.73 21.81 1.25
CA ASN A 463 13.76 21.24 0.38
C ASN A 463 14.28 19.86 0.84
N ARG A 464 13.46 19.07 1.55
CA ARG A 464 13.78 17.72 2.03
C ARG A 464 12.97 16.66 1.30
N SER A 465 13.56 15.49 1.09
CA SER A 465 12.83 14.34 0.54
C SER A 465 11.63 13.97 1.41
N PRO A 466 10.42 13.84 0.86
CA PRO A 466 9.26 13.35 1.59
C PRO A 466 9.36 11.87 1.97
N LEU A 467 10.33 11.14 1.40
CA LEU A 467 10.46 9.70 1.55
C LEU A 467 10.83 9.29 2.99
N ILE A 468 11.56 10.13 3.72
CA ILE A 468 11.97 9.82 5.10
C ILE A 468 10.77 9.77 6.05
N ASP A 469 9.71 10.54 5.76
CA ASP A 469 8.51 10.60 6.59
C ASP A 469 7.82 9.21 6.66
N TYR A 470 8.06 8.32 5.69
CA TYR A 470 7.50 6.96 5.72
C TYR A 470 8.14 6.04 6.77
N PHE A 471 9.29 6.41 7.33
CA PHE A 471 10.01 5.62 8.35
C PHE A 471 9.73 6.05 9.77
N HIS A 472 9.05 7.18 9.99
CA HIS A 472 8.70 7.65 11.32
C HIS A 472 7.73 6.71 12.03
N GLU A 473 7.69 6.77 13.35
CA GLU A 473 6.75 5.99 14.16
C GLU A 473 5.31 6.09 13.62
N LYS A 474 4.60 4.96 13.58
CA LYS A 474 3.24 4.83 13.04
C LYS A 474 3.07 5.11 11.54
N SER A 475 4.16 5.31 10.80
CA SER A 475 4.15 5.48 9.33
C SER A 475 4.30 4.14 8.60
N LEU A 476 4.12 4.14 7.27
CA LEU A 476 4.15 2.95 6.41
C LEU A 476 5.27 1.95 6.73
N PHE A 477 6.54 2.37 6.64
CA PHE A 477 7.67 1.45 6.83
C PHE A 477 7.89 1.10 8.30
N TRP A 478 7.47 1.96 9.23
CA TRP A 478 7.43 1.58 10.64
C TRP A 478 6.45 0.43 10.88
N GLU A 479 5.23 0.50 10.32
CA GLU A 479 4.24 -0.58 10.45
C GLU A 479 4.78 -1.89 9.84
N ILE A 480 5.37 -1.82 8.64
CA ILE A 480 6.00 -2.96 7.98
C ILE A 480 7.13 -3.56 8.84
N SER A 481 7.94 -2.73 9.51
CA SER A 481 9.01 -3.19 10.41
C SER A 481 8.50 -3.89 11.66
N THR A 482 7.28 -3.56 12.09
CA THR A 482 6.59 -4.18 13.24
C THR A 482 5.77 -5.42 12.85
N ARG A 483 6.12 -6.06 11.73
CA ARG A 483 5.49 -7.29 11.20
C ARG A 483 4.08 -7.12 10.63
N ALA A 484 3.65 -5.90 10.30
CA ALA A 484 2.42 -5.75 9.51
C ALA A 484 2.58 -6.40 8.13
N PHE A 485 1.48 -6.94 7.59
CA PHE A 485 1.45 -7.28 6.17
C PHE A 485 1.61 -6.01 5.34
N PHE A 486 2.27 -6.11 4.19
CA PHE A 486 2.48 -4.97 3.31
C PHE A 486 1.13 -4.35 2.89
N GLY A 487 0.15 -5.18 2.53
CA GLY A 487 -1.19 -4.70 2.18
C GLY A 487 -1.87 -3.91 3.29
N ASP A 488 -1.76 -4.38 4.55
CA ASP A 488 -2.30 -3.65 5.71
C ASP A 488 -1.56 -2.34 5.95
N ALA A 489 -0.23 -2.37 5.85
CA ALA A 489 0.59 -1.19 6.07
C ALA A 489 0.35 -0.12 4.99
N TYR A 490 0.11 -0.49 3.73
CA TYR A 490 -0.32 0.48 2.71
C TYR A 490 -1.73 0.98 2.96
N LEU A 491 -2.67 0.09 3.31
CA LEU A 491 -4.06 0.45 3.65
C LEU A 491 -4.14 1.49 4.78
N HIS A 492 -3.27 1.36 5.79
CA HIS A 492 -3.30 2.21 6.97
C HIS A 492 -2.26 3.35 6.93
N GLY A 493 -1.08 3.12 6.35
CA GLY A 493 0.14 3.89 6.55
C GLY A 493 0.40 5.00 5.52
N SER A 494 -0.46 5.17 4.51
CA SER A 494 -0.35 6.28 3.55
C SER A 494 -1.68 6.57 2.84
N ASN A 495 -1.81 7.73 2.20
CA ASN A 495 -2.86 8.00 1.23
C ASN A 495 -2.70 7.06 0.04
N THR A 496 -3.21 5.84 0.17
CA THR A 496 -3.53 5.01 -0.99
C THR A 496 -4.59 5.75 -1.80
N THR A 497 -4.27 6.02 -3.07
CA THR A 497 -5.15 6.73 -4.01
C THR A 497 -5.47 5.81 -5.19
N MET A 498 -6.52 6.11 -5.95
CA MET A 498 -6.95 5.24 -7.07
C MET A 498 -5.95 5.11 -8.20
N VAL A 499 -5.00 6.03 -8.19
CA VAL A 499 -3.88 6.03 -9.12
C VAL A 499 -2.67 5.26 -8.60
N GLN A 500 -2.77 4.49 -7.50
CA GLN A 500 -1.71 3.64 -7.00
C GLN A 500 -1.98 2.16 -7.28
N ILE A 501 -0.92 1.42 -7.54
CA ILE A 501 -0.99 -0.03 -7.69
C ILE A 501 0.02 -0.73 -6.80
N GLN A 502 -0.42 -1.81 -6.18
CA GLN A 502 0.38 -2.69 -5.33
C GLN A 502 0.56 -4.02 -6.09
N LEU A 503 1.74 -4.23 -6.63
CA LEU A 503 2.10 -5.44 -7.34
C LEU A 503 2.81 -6.39 -6.38
N GLY A 504 2.36 -7.65 -6.34
CA GLY A 504 2.86 -8.66 -5.41
C GLY A 504 1.83 -9.14 -4.40
N ASP A 505 2.31 -9.77 -3.33
CA ASP A 505 1.54 -10.47 -2.32
C ASP A 505 1.01 -9.47 -1.26
N PRO A 506 -0.31 -9.32 -1.06
CA PRO A 506 -0.85 -8.46 -0.02
C PRO A 506 -0.45 -8.92 1.39
N LEU A 507 -0.14 -10.21 1.56
CA LEU A 507 0.24 -10.85 2.82
C LEU A 507 1.77 -10.99 2.97
N LEU A 508 2.54 -10.21 2.22
CA LEU A 508 4.00 -10.17 2.37
C LEU A 508 4.39 -9.51 3.71
N GLN A 509 5.43 -10.02 4.35
CA GLN A 509 6.09 -9.40 5.50
C GLN A 509 7.60 -9.35 5.24
N LEU A 510 8.32 -8.47 5.93
CA LEU A 510 9.78 -8.34 5.78
C LEU A 510 10.52 -9.62 6.16
N ASP A 511 10.11 -10.24 7.25
CA ASP A 511 10.68 -11.49 7.70
C ASP A 511 9.74 -12.62 7.28
N PRO A 512 10.26 -13.72 6.71
CA PRO A 512 9.43 -14.89 6.47
C PRO A 512 8.85 -15.36 7.83
N PRO A 513 7.62 -15.90 7.83
CA PRO A 513 7.04 -16.43 9.06
C PRO A 513 7.98 -17.50 9.62
N CYS A 514 8.46 -17.31 10.85
CA CYS A 514 9.47 -18.20 11.41
C CYS A 514 8.88 -19.61 11.55
N SER A 515 9.44 -20.60 10.85
CA SER A 515 9.15 -21.98 11.17
C SER A 515 9.71 -22.27 12.56
N SER A 516 8.84 -22.58 13.52
CA SER A 516 9.21 -23.33 14.71
C SER A 516 9.49 -24.78 14.32
N THR A 517 10.34 -25.01 13.30
CA THR A 517 11.04 -26.28 13.23
C THR A 517 11.99 -26.25 14.41
N ASN A 518 11.57 -26.90 15.49
CA ASN A 518 12.52 -27.53 16.39
C ASN A 518 13.51 -28.28 15.49
N LEU A 519 14.70 -27.72 15.32
CA LEU A 519 15.82 -28.43 14.72
C LEU A 519 16.22 -29.49 15.76
N THR A 520 15.50 -30.59 15.79
CA THR A 520 15.91 -31.77 16.54
C THR A 520 17.09 -32.36 15.77
N LEU A 521 18.30 -32.03 16.21
CA LEU A 521 19.52 -32.70 15.77
C LEU A 521 19.52 -34.11 16.36
N THR A 522 18.96 -35.08 15.64
CA THR A 522 19.07 -36.50 16.00
C THR A 522 20.40 -37.05 15.51
N THR A 523 21.40 -37.12 16.40
CA THR A 523 22.62 -37.86 16.12
C THR A 523 22.37 -39.36 16.34
N ASN A 524 22.17 -40.12 15.26
CA ASN A 524 22.21 -41.57 15.32
C ASN A 524 23.67 -42.02 15.36
N THR A 525 24.23 -42.18 16.56
CA THR A 525 25.50 -42.89 16.71
C THR A 525 25.24 -44.38 16.65
N ASN A 526 25.29 -44.95 15.45
CA ASN A 526 25.82 -46.30 15.22
C ASN A 526 26.17 -46.40 13.73
N THR A 527 27.46 -46.58 13.46
CA THR A 527 28.14 -46.83 12.18
C THR A 527 28.57 -45.63 11.33
N GLN A 528 29.83 -45.73 10.91
CA GLN A 528 30.66 -44.74 10.24
C GLN A 528 30.25 -44.56 8.78
N VAL A 529 29.59 -43.45 8.42
CA VAL A 529 29.77 -42.80 7.11
C VAL A 529 29.61 -41.29 7.33
N PHE A 530 30.69 -40.55 7.09
CA PHE A 530 30.72 -39.09 7.20
C PHE A 530 30.08 -38.46 5.95
N ALA A 531 28.92 -37.82 6.10
CA ALA A 531 28.51 -36.71 5.24
C ALA A 531 28.60 -35.44 6.08
N GLY A 532 29.63 -34.62 5.82
CA GLY A 532 29.96 -33.46 6.63
C GLY A 532 29.03 -32.28 6.38
N ALA A 533 28.41 -31.78 7.45
CA ALA A 533 28.51 -30.36 7.75
C ALA A 533 29.74 -30.20 8.65
N LYS A 534 30.91 -30.00 8.03
CA LYS A 534 32.13 -29.61 8.75
C LYS A 534 31.90 -28.19 9.27
N GLU A 535 31.68 -28.05 10.57
CA GLU A 535 32.52 -27.20 11.42
C GLU A 535 32.64 -27.89 12.78
N HIS A 536 33.83 -28.42 13.05
CA HIS A 536 34.17 -28.98 14.35
C HIS A 536 34.28 -27.83 15.36
N ILE A 537 33.39 -27.78 16.37
CA ILE A 537 33.64 -26.98 17.57
C ILE A 537 34.66 -27.74 18.42
N ASN A 538 35.92 -27.30 18.39
CA ASN A 538 36.99 -27.88 19.20
C ASN A 538 37.23 -27.00 20.44
N ALA A 539 36.42 -27.19 21.48
CA ALA A 539 36.65 -26.55 22.78
C ALA A 539 37.52 -27.48 23.65
N GLN A 540 38.79 -27.64 23.29
CA GLN A 540 39.78 -28.25 24.18
C GLN A 540 40.31 -27.15 25.11
N ASN A 541 39.53 -26.75 26.13
CA ASN A 541 40.05 -26.14 27.37
C ASN A 541 38.91 -25.66 28.30
N LYS A 542 39.23 -25.65 29.59
CA LYS A 542 38.45 -25.02 30.68
C LYS A 542 38.60 -23.49 30.57
N LEU A 543 37.48 -22.76 30.59
CA LEU A 543 37.49 -21.29 30.61
C LEU A 543 37.75 -20.81 32.05
N TYR A 544 38.88 -20.14 32.27
CA TYR A 544 39.22 -19.49 33.54
C TYR A 544 38.89 -17.99 33.48
N PRO A 545 38.45 -17.37 34.58
CA PRO A 545 38.25 -15.93 34.63
C PRO A 545 39.53 -15.18 34.24
N PRO A 546 39.47 -14.12 33.40
CA PRO A 546 38.29 -13.40 32.93
C PRO A 546 37.82 -13.76 31.49
N ALA A 547 38.17 -14.95 30.99
CA ALA A 547 37.97 -15.28 29.57
C ALA A 547 36.51 -15.55 29.18
N LYS A 548 36.00 -14.79 28.20
CA LYS A 548 34.73 -15.05 27.50
C LYS A 548 35.02 -15.62 26.12
N GLY A 549 34.34 -16.71 25.75
CA GLY A 549 34.36 -17.26 24.40
C GLY A 549 33.04 -16.98 23.68
N THR A 550 33.08 -16.28 22.55
CA THR A 550 31.92 -16.00 21.71
C THR A 550 32.10 -16.70 20.37
N TYR A 551 31.17 -17.57 19.99
CA TYR A 551 31.14 -18.21 18.68
C TYR A 551 30.00 -17.63 17.84
N GLN A 552 30.30 -17.28 16.59
CA GLN A 552 29.39 -16.66 15.64
C GLN A 552 28.90 -17.71 14.64
N ALA A 553 27.77 -18.36 14.94
CA ALA A 553 27.01 -19.16 14.00
C ALA A 553 25.55 -18.71 14.05
N GLY A 554 25.22 -17.61 13.36
CA GLY A 554 23.86 -17.12 13.10
C GLY A 554 23.06 -16.57 14.30
N LYS A 555 23.28 -17.07 15.52
CA LYS A 555 22.83 -16.53 16.82
C LYS A 555 23.87 -16.97 17.86
N SER A 556 24.41 -16.02 18.64
CA SER A 556 25.54 -16.28 19.55
C SER A 556 25.19 -17.31 20.63
N ILE A 557 26.10 -18.26 20.88
CA ILE A 557 26.11 -19.06 22.10
C ILE A 557 27.12 -18.41 23.05
N THR A 558 26.66 -17.97 24.22
CA THR A 558 27.51 -17.44 25.29
C THR A 558 27.72 -18.53 26.33
N LEU A 559 28.98 -18.87 26.62
CA LEU A 559 29.35 -19.82 27.66
C LEU A 559 29.84 -19.04 28.89
N GLU A 560 29.17 -19.23 30.03
CA GLU A 560 29.49 -18.55 31.29
C GLU A 560 30.73 -19.15 31.98
N HIS A 561 31.30 -18.40 32.93
CA HIS A 561 32.45 -18.85 33.73
C HIS A 561 32.11 -20.15 34.49
N GLY A 562 33.04 -21.11 34.48
CA GLY A 562 32.87 -22.43 35.12
C GLY A 562 32.32 -23.52 34.21
N PHE A 563 32.08 -23.23 32.93
CA PHE A 563 31.67 -24.22 31.94
C PHE A 563 32.77 -25.28 31.73
N GLU A 564 32.43 -26.55 32.03
CA GLU A 564 33.27 -27.73 31.81
C GLU A 564 32.55 -28.75 30.93
N THR A 565 33.24 -29.30 29.94
CA THR A 565 32.71 -30.36 29.09
C THR A 565 33.71 -31.50 29.00
N ARG A 566 33.22 -32.71 28.75
CA ARG A 566 34.06 -33.89 28.52
C ARG A 566 33.89 -34.34 27.07
N LYS A 567 34.89 -35.07 26.56
CA LYS A 567 34.79 -35.69 25.23
C LYS A 567 33.54 -36.59 25.18
N GLY A 568 32.63 -36.30 24.26
CA GLY A 568 31.37 -37.04 24.09
C GLY A 568 30.14 -36.43 24.78
N THR A 569 30.25 -35.25 25.39
CA THR A 569 29.06 -34.54 25.92
C THR A 569 28.13 -34.09 24.79
N ILE A 570 26.84 -34.43 24.91
CA ILE A 570 25.76 -33.97 24.03
C ILE A 570 25.12 -32.73 24.67
N PHE A 571 24.94 -31.66 23.88
CA PHE A 571 24.26 -30.45 24.32
C PHE A 571 22.92 -30.29 23.60
N GLU A 572 21.88 -29.93 24.36
CA GLU A 572 20.61 -29.47 23.81
C GLU A 572 20.65 -27.93 23.75
N ALA A 573 20.74 -27.37 22.54
CA ALA A 573 20.55 -25.94 22.34
C ALA A 573 19.06 -25.66 22.16
N LYS A 574 18.37 -25.27 23.24
CA LYS A 574 17.03 -24.70 23.12
C LYS A 574 17.13 -23.29 22.56
N VAL A 575 16.90 -23.15 21.25
CA VAL A 575 16.60 -21.84 20.67
C VAL A 575 15.22 -21.46 21.20
N GLN A 576 15.19 -20.62 22.24
CA GLN A 576 13.93 -19.98 22.64
C GLN A 576 13.41 -19.22 21.42
N GLY A 577 12.21 -19.62 20.95
CA GLY A 577 11.48 -18.86 19.95
C GLY A 577 11.27 -17.43 20.42
N CYS A 578 11.08 -16.51 19.47
CA CYS A 578 10.82 -15.10 19.74
C CYS A 578 9.73 -14.94 20.83
N PRO A 579 9.82 -13.92 21.69
CA PRO A 579 8.75 -13.60 22.64
C PRO A 579 7.42 -13.45 21.89
N GLN A 580 6.35 -14.04 22.46
CA GLN A 580 4.97 -13.90 21.97
C GLN A 580 4.50 -12.45 22.05
#